data_AF-A0A8K0PPB5-F1
#
_entry.id   AF-A0A8K0PPB5-F1
#
_cell.length_a   1.000
_cell.length_b   1.000
_cell.length_c   1.000
_cell.angle_alpha   90.00
_cell.angle_beta   90.00
_cell.angle_gamma   90.00
#
_symmetry.space_group_name_H-M   'P 1'
#
loop_
_entity.id
_entity.type
_entity.pdbx_description
1 polymer ?
#
loop_
_entity_poly.entity_id
_entity_poly.type
_entity_poly.pdbx_seq_one_letter_code
_entity_poly.pdbx_strand_id
1 'polypeptide(L)'
;MQPCSSCSSRGLDSCEVSVADSSRCAECVRLKLPSCDVLGVSPSQLRNIATQHQKLEDELMAAEERVLRLRKQKRAWFEKMMRAVSRGIDSVEELEIIEREEAEAAAVARASEGPGSALHGPSPQDTNAPSLTDPFLLK
;
A
#
# COMPACT_ATOMS: atom_id res chain seq x y z
N MET A 1 -11.39 39.42 -13.89
CA MET A 1 -10.80 38.29 -13.13
C MET A 1 -10.17 37.31 -14.11
N GLN A 2 -9.30 36.40 -13.63
CA GLN A 2 -8.82 35.28 -14.46
C GLN A 2 -10.01 34.51 -15.04
N PRO A 3 -9.90 33.96 -16.26
CA PRO A 3 -11.00 33.24 -16.88
C PRO A 3 -11.26 31.93 -16.14
N CYS A 4 -12.55 31.60 -15.98
CA CYS A 4 -12.98 30.31 -15.44
C CYS A 4 -12.73 29.20 -16.46
N SER A 5 -12.70 27.93 -16.05
CA SER A 5 -12.38 26.80 -16.93
C SER A 5 -13.23 26.76 -18.21
N SER A 6 -14.52 27.10 -18.12
CA SER A 6 -15.41 27.16 -19.30
C SER A 6 -15.11 28.34 -20.22
N CYS A 7 -14.62 29.46 -19.69
CA CYS A 7 -14.28 30.64 -20.49
C CYS A 7 -12.89 30.46 -21.12
N SER A 8 -11.93 29.91 -20.38
CA SER A 8 -10.58 29.59 -20.86
C SER A 8 -10.63 28.62 -22.03
N SER A 9 -11.44 27.55 -21.94
CA SER A 9 -11.62 26.58 -23.03
C SER A 9 -12.26 27.16 -24.30
N ARG A 10 -12.87 28.35 -24.20
CA ARG A 10 -13.47 29.09 -25.33
C ARG A 10 -12.58 30.22 -25.85
N GLY A 11 -11.37 30.38 -25.31
CA GLY A 11 -10.43 31.43 -25.71
C GLY A 11 -10.79 32.82 -25.17
N LEU A 12 -11.53 32.88 -24.05
CA LEU A 12 -11.77 34.15 -23.36
C LEU A 12 -10.64 34.42 -22.36
N ASP A 13 -10.04 35.60 -22.44
CA ASP A 13 -8.88 35.97 -21.64
C ASP A 13 -9.24 36.45 -20.22
N SER A 14 -10.52 36.75 -19.97
CA SER A 14 -10.97 37.19 -18.65
C SER A 14 -12.45 36.90 -18.40
N CYS A 15 -12.80 36.83 -17.12
CA CYS A 15 -14.19 36.77 -16.67
C CYS A 15 -14.58 38.05 -15.94
N GLU A 16 -15.76 38.56 -16.27
CA GLU A 16 -16.46 39.59 -15.48
C GLU A 16 -17.36 38.94 -14.44
N VAL A 17 -17.27 39.36 -13.19
CA VAL A 17 -17.99 38.78 -12.05
C VAL A 17 -18.47 39.90 -11.15
N SER A 18 -19.77 39.93 -10.83
CA SER A 18 -20.28 40.67 -9.68
C SER A 18 -20.30 39.74 -8.47
N VAL A 19 -19.37 39.95 -7.54
CA VAL A 19 -19.20 39.08 -6.36
C VAL A 19 -20.41 39.15 -5.40
N ALA A 20 -21.20 40.21 -5.47
CA ALA A 20 -22.40 40.39 -4.65
C ALA A 20 -23.60 39.59 -5.17
N ASP A 21 -23.71 39.45 -6.49
CA ASP A 21 -24.95 39.02 -7.15
C ASP A 21 -24.87 37.58 -7.67
N SER A 22 -23.66 37.05 -7.89
CA SER A 22 -23.50 35.72 -8.45
C SER A 22 -22.17 35.06 -8.07
N SER A 23 -22.20 33.75 -7.84
CA SER A 23 -21.00 32.91 -7.77
C SER A 23 -20.40 32.60 -9.15
N ARG A 24 -20.97 33.16 -10.23
CA ARG A 24 -20.69 32.81 -11.61
C ARG A 24 -20.35 34.06 -12.42
N CYS A 25 -19.48 33.91 -13.41
CA CYS A 25 -19.16 35.02 -14.32
C CYS A 25 -20.33 35.33 -15.25
N ALA A 26 -20.38 36.58 -15.74
CA ALA A 26 -21.44 37.10 -16.60
C ALA A 26 -21.68 36.20 -17.83
N GLU A 27 -20.60 35.71 -18.44
CA GLU A 27 -20.69 34.85 -19.62
C GLU A 27 -21.31 33.48 -19.31
N CYS A 28 -20.90 32.85 -18.21
CA CYS A 28 -21.49 31.59 -17.77
C CYS A 28 -22.99 31.78 -17.44
N VAL A 29 -23.36 32.87 -16.78
CA VAL A 29 -24.76 33.21 -16.48
C VAL A 29 -25.56 33.38 -17.77
N ARG A 30 -25.04 34.15 -18.73
CA ARG A 30 -25.64 34.37 -20.06
C ARG A 30 -25.87 33.06 -20.81
N LEU A 31 -24.91 32.15 -20.74
CA LEU A 31 -24.98 30.82 -21.36
C LEU A 31 -25.79 29.78 -20.55
N LYS A 32 -26.37 30.17 -19.41
CA LYS A 32 -27.13 29.28 -18.52
C LYS A 32 -26.39 27.99 -18.13
N LEU A 33 -25.07 28.05 -18.02
CA LEU A 33 -24.29 26.91 -17.55
C LEU A 33 -24.66 26.55 -16.09
N PRO A 34 -24.49 25.31 -15.65
CA PRO A 34 -24.81 24.96 -14.26
C PRO A 34 -23.71 25.37 -13.28
N SER A 35 -22.47 25.49 -13.73
CA SER A 35 -21.29 25.75 -12.90
C SER A 35 -20.40 26.84 -13.48
N CYS A 36 -19.59 27.46 -12.62
CA CYS A 36 -18.56 28.42 -12.97
C CYS A 36 -17.55 28.46 -11.81
N ASP A 37 -16.30 28.17 -12.09
CA ASP A 37 -15.20 28.07 -11.13
C ASP A 37 -14.38 29.37 -11.04
N VAL A 38 -14.96 30.50 -11.45
CA VAL A 38 -14.28 31.80 -11.47
C VAL A 38 -13.82 32.29 -10.10
N LEU A 39 -14.52 31.88 -9.03
CA LEU A 39 -14.15 32.16 -7.64
C LEU A 39 -13.24 31.08 -7.04
N GLY A 40 -12.86 30.07 -7.83
CA GLY A 40 -12.11 28.91 -7.38
C GLY A 40 -12.93 27.95 -6.51
N VAL A 41 -12.20 27.10 -5.80
CA VAL A 41 -12.77 26.10 -4.87
C VAL A 41 -12.95 26.75 -3.50
N SER A 42 -14.16 26.65 -2.93
CA SER A 42 -14.44 27.23 -1.62
C SER A 42 -13.74 26.45 -0.48
N PRO A 43 -13.53 27.07 0.70
CA PRO A 43 -12.94 26.37 1.84
C PRO A 43 -13.72 25.14 2.29
N SER A 44 -15.05 25.13 2.15
CA SER A 44 -15.87 23.96 2.48
C SER A 44 -15.68 22.84 1.45
N GLN A 45 -15.58 23.17 0.16
CA GLN A 45 -15.27 22.21 -0.89
C GLN A 45 -13.88 21.60 -0.70
N LEU A 46 -12.86 22.40 -0.35
CA LEU A 46 -11.52 21.89 -0.05
C LEU A 46 -11.51 20.90 1.12
N ARG A 47 -12.24 21.20 2.20
CA ARG A 47 -12.38 20.26 3.32
C ARG A 47 -13.06 18.96 2.89
N ASN A 48 -14.13 19.06 2.10
CA ASN A 48 -14.81 17.88 1.58
C ASN A 48 -13.89 17.03 0.69
N ILE A 49 -13.10 17.65 -0.18
CA ILE A 49 -12.10 16.98 -1.02
C ILE A 49 -11.07 16.27 -0.13
N ALA A 50 -10.55 16.92 0.91
CA ALA A 50 -9.58 16.31 1.83
C ALA A 50 -10.18 15.10 2.58
N THR A 51 -11.42 15.20 3.06
CA THR A 51 -12.12 14.07 3.69
C THR A 51 -12.34 12.91 2.72
N GLN A 52 -12.75 13.20 1.48
CA GLN A 52 -12.92 12.18 0.45
C GLN A 52 -11.59 11.52 0.07
N HIS A 53 -10.52 12.30 -0.04
CA HIS A 53 -9.18 11.78 -0.29
C HIS A 53 -8.77 10.80 0.81
N GLN A 54 -8.88 11.19 2.08
CA GLN A 54 -8.53 10.31 3.19
C GLN A 54 -9.33 9.01 3.18
N LYS A 55 -10.64 9.11 2.92
CA LYS A 55 -11.50 7.93 2.83
C LYS A 55 -11.04 6.98 1.70
N LEU A 56 -10.67 7.52 0.55
CA LEU A 56 -10.20 6.71 -0.58
C LEU A 56 -8.83 6.07 -0.30
N GLU A 57 -7.93 6.76 0.40
CA GLU A 57 -6.66 6.19 0.87
C GLU A 57 -6.89 5.02 1.82
N ASP A 58 -7.81 5.16 2.78
CA ASP A 58 -8.15 4.08 3.71
C ASP A 58 -8.75 2.87 2.99
N GLU A 59 -9.64 3.11 2.01
CA GLU A 59 -10.22 2.07 1.16
C GLU A 59 -9.17 1.38 0.29
N LEU A 60 -8.21 2.13 -0.26
CA LEU A 60 -7.10 1.61 -1.05
C LEU A 60 -6.21 0.69 -0.19
N MET A 61 -5.77 1.17 0.98
CA MET A 61 -4.95 0.38 1.90
C MET A 61 -5.64 -0.93 2.29
N ALA A 62 -6.93 -0.89 2.63
CA ALA A 62 -7.70 -2.08 2.96
C ALA A 62 -7.84 -3.05 1.77
N ALA A 63 -7.98 -2.54 0.54
CA ALA A 63 -8.03 -3.36 -0.66
C ALA A 63 -6.67 -4.02 -0.95
N GLU A 64 -5.57 -3.28 -0.81
CA GLU A 64 -4.21 -3.78 -1.00
C GLU A 64 -3.87 -4.90 -0.02
N GLU A 65 -4.24 -4.75 1.27
CA GLU A 65 -4.07 -5.79 2.27
C GLU A 65 -4.82 -7.08 1.87
N ARG A 66 -6.08 -6.95 1.40
CA ARG A 66 -6.86 -8.10 0.92
C ARG A 66 -6.18 -8.76 -0.27
N VAL A 67 -5.67 -7.99 -1.22
CA VAL A 67 -4.94 -8.51 -2.38
C VAL A 67 -3.67 -9.26 -1.95
N LEU A 68 -2.90 -8.72 -1.01
CA LEU A 68 -1.71 -9.38 -0.48
C LEU A 68 -2.06 -10.72 0.19
N ARG A 69 -3.12 -10.73 1.02
CA ARG A 69 -3.62 -11.95 1.65
C ARG A 69 -4.05 -12.99 0.63
N LEU A 70 -4.84 -12.60 -0.37
CA LEU A 70 -5.31 -13.49 -1.43
C LEU A 70 -4.14 -14.04 -2.27
N ARG A 71 -3.11 -13.22 -2.55
CA ARG A 71 -1.88 -13.67 -3.23
C ARG A 71 -1.13 -14.71 -2.41
N LYS A 72 -1.04 -14.55 -1.09
CA LYS A 72 -0.43 -15.54 -0.19
C LYS A 72 -1.23 -16.85 -0.21
N GLN A 73 -2.55 -16.77 -0.10
CA GLN A 73 -3.43 -17.93 -0.17
C GLN A 73 -3.32 -18.66 -1.52
N LYS A 74 -3.32 -17.94 -2.64
CA LYS A 74 -3.12 -18.50 -3.97
C LYS A 74 -1.80 -19.26 -4.09
N ARG A 75 -0.69 -18.69 -3.59
CA ARG A 75 0.62 -19.36 -3.62
C ARG A 75 0.62 -20.65 -2.79
N ALA A 76 0.11 -20.58 -1.55
CA ALA A 76 0.04 -21.74 -0.67
C ALA A 76 -0.83 -22.85 -1.28
N TRP A 77 -2.01 -22.50 -1.81
CA TRP A 77 -2.90 -23.45 -2.46
C TRP A 77 -2.26 -24.08 -3.71
N PHE A 78 -1.59 -23.27 -4.53
CA PHE A 78 -0.88 -23.77 -5.71
C PHE A 78 0.26 -24.73 -5.32
N GLU A 79 1.03 -24.42 -4.28
CA GLU A 79 2.08 -25.29 -3.78
C GLU A 79 1.51 -26.63 -3.29
N LYS A 80 0.42 -26.60 -2.51
CA LYS A 80 -0.28 -27.81 -2.06
C LYS A 80 -0.75 -28.66 -3.24
N MET A 81 -1.39 -28.03 -4.23
CA MET A 81 -1.84 -28.70 -5.45
C MET A 81 -0.68 -29.37 -6.19
N MET A 82 0.46 -28.68 -6.35
CA MET A 82 1.63 -29.25 -7.01
C MET A 82 2.22 -30.45 -6.26
N ARG A 83 2.22 -30.42 -4.92
CA ARG A 83 2.63 -31.58 -4.11
C ARG A 83 1.67 -32.75 -4.26
N ALA A 84 0.36 -32.51 -4.27
CA ALA A 84 -0.67 -33.53 -4.50
C ALA A 84 -0.46 -34.23 -5.84
N VAL A 85 -0.34 -33.44 -6.91
CA VAL A 85 -0.07 -33.92 -8.27
C VAL A 85 1.22 -34.75 -8.32
N SER A 86 2.29 -34.29 -7.68
CA SER A 86 3.57 -35.01 -7.65
C SER A 86 3.50 -36.35 -6.92
N ARG A 87 2.58 -36.48 -5.96
CA ARG A 87 2.33 -37.70 -5.18
C ARG A 87 1.24 -38.60 -5.77
N GLY A 88 0.62 -38.20 -6.89
CA GLY A 88 -0.49 -38.92 -7.49
C GLY A 88 -1.79 -38.86 -6.65
N ILE A 89 -1.87 -37.93 -5.71
CA ILE A 89 -3.03 -37.71 -4.85
C ILE A 89 -4.02 -36.83 -5.63
N ASP A 90 -5.23 -37.32 -5.85
CA ASP A 90 -6.28 -36.65 -6.62
C ASP A 90 -7.34 -35.96 -5.75
N SER A 91 -7.23 -36.03 -4.42
CA SER A 91 -8.15 -35.38 -3.47
C SER A 91 -7.45 -34.41 -2.50
N VAL A 92 -8.14 -33.32 -2.15
CA VAL A 92 -7.61 -32.29 -1.24
C VAL A 92 -7.62 -32.79 0.21
N GLU A 93 -8.64 -33.54 0.60
CA GLU A 93 -8.79 -34.13 1.93
C GLU A 93 -7.64 -35.09 2.29
N GLU A 94 -7.21 -35.95 1.36
CA GLU A 94 -6.09 -36.87 1.58
C GLU A 94 -4.76 -36.12 1.74
N LEU A 95 -4.58 -35.01 1.02
CA LEU A 95 -3.42 -34.14 1.18
C LEU A 95 -3.36 -33.48 2.56
N GLU A 96 -4.50 -33.03 3.09
CA GLU A 96 -4.57 -32.37 4.40
C GLU A 96 -4.31 -33.34 5.56
N ILE A 97 -4.73 -34.59 5.43
CA ILE A 97 -4.43 -35.66 6.40
C ILE A 97 -2.92 -35.90 6.44
N ILE A 98 -2.29 -36.11 5.28
CA ILE A 98 -0.84 -36.34 5.18
C ILE A 98 -0.04 -35.12 5.67
N GLU A 99 -0.44 -33.90 5.34
CA GLU A 99 0.26 -32.69 5.79
C GLU A 99 0.19 -32.52 7.32
N ARG A 100 -0.93 -32.91 7.95
CA ARG A 100 -1.05 -32.92 9.41
C ARG A 100 -0.11 -33.96 10.02
N GLU A 101 -0.10 -35.18 9.49
CA GLU A 101 0.80 -36.24 9.95
C GLU A 101 2.28 -35.86 9.78
N GLU A 102 2.65 -35.26 8.64
CA GLU A 102 4.00 -34.75 8.37
C GLU A 102 4.36 -33.59 9.33
N ALA A 103 3.43 -32.67 9.62
CA ALA A 103 3.66 -31.55 10.54
C ALA A 103 3.81 -32.02 11.99
N GLU A 104 3.01 -32.99 12.43
CA GLU A 104 3.12 -33.61 13.76
C GLU A 104 4.44 -34.39 13.88
N ALA A 105 4.82 -35.17 12.87
CA ALA A 105 6.10 -35.87 12.83
C ALA A 105 7.29 -34.89 12.85
N ALA A 106 7.22 -33.80 12.09
CA ALA A 106 8.26 -32.77 12.07
C ALA A 106 8.36 -32.00 13.41
N ALA A 107 7.24 -31.75 14.08
CA ALA A 107 7.22 -31.13 15.40
C ALA A 107 7.83 -32.06 16.46
N VAL A 108 7.53 -33.36 16.42
CA VAL A 108 8.12 -34.38 17.29
C VAL A 108 9.62 -34.52 17.02
N ALA A 109 10.06 -34.53 15.76
CA ALA A 109 11.47 -34.57 15.40
C ALA A 109 12.21 -33.33 15.94
N ARG A 110 11.68 -32.12 15.75
CA ARG A 110 12.27 -30.88 16.29
C ARG A 110 12.29 -30.83 17.82
N ALA A 111 11.32 -31.43 18.49
CA ALA A 111 11.30 -31.54 19.95
C ALA A 111 12.34 -32.57 20.46
N SER A 112 12.64 -33.60 19.65
CA SER A 112 13.68 -34.59 19.97
C SER A 112 15.11 -34.06 19.72
N GLU A 113 15.28 -33.02 18.91
CA GLU A 113 16.55 -32.33 18.63
C GLU A 113 16.89 -31.21 19.65
N GLY A 114 16.66 -31.43 20.95
CA GLY A 114 17.02 -30.51 22.04
C GLY A 114 18.54 -30.23 22.17
N PRO A 115 18.96 -29.15 22.86
CA PRO A 115 20.24 -28.46 22.67
C PRO A 115 21.43 -29.27 23.20
N GLY A 116 22.03 -30.09 22.34
CA GLY A 116 23.07 -31.04 22.73
C GLY A 116 24.20 -31.15 21.72
N SER A 117 24.86 -30.03 21.36
CA SER A 117 26.26 -30.01 20.87
C SER A 117 26.75 -28.58 20.62
N ALA A 118 27.10 -27.88 21.70
CA ALA A 118 27.95 -26.69 21.64
C ALA A 118 28.94 -26.73 22.81
N LEU A 119 29.82 -27.73 22.82
CA LEU A 119 31.02 -27.71 23.65
C LEU A 119 32.24 -27.84 22.73
N HIS A 120 32.74 -26.70 22.27
CA HIS A 120 34.17 -26.36 22.11
C HIS A 120 34.24 -24.94 21.53
N GLY A 121 34.17 -23.93 22.41
CA GLY A 121 34.57 -22.57 22.06
C GLY A 121 36.08 -22.43 22.21
N PRO A 122 36.83 -21.89 21.22
CA PRO A 122 38.19 -21.45 21.48
C PRO A 122 38.18 -20.23 22.40
N SER A 123 39.00 -20.29 23.44
CA SER A 123 39.15 -19.28 24.50
C SER A 123 39.61 -17.92 23.95
N PRO A 124 39.11 -16.78 24.45
CA PRO A 124 39.65 -15.47 24.11
C PRO A 124 40.85 -15.16 25.01
N GLN A 125 42.00 -14.82 24.41
CA GLN A 125 43.06 -14.10 25.12
C GLN A 125 43.18 -12.69 24.56
N ASP A 126 43.33 -11.78 25.51
CA ASP A 126 43.45 -10.34 25.40
C ASP A 126 44.47 -9.86 24.35
N THR A 127 44.17 -8.75 23.67
CA THR A 127 44.84 -7.45 23.88
C THR A 127 44.77 -6.55 22.65
N ASN A 128 44.65 -5.24 22.94
CA ASN A 128 44.97 -4.07 22.12
C ASN A 128 43.98 -3.60 21.04
N ALA A 129 43.23 -2.56 21.43
CA ALA A 129 42.92 -1.45 20.54
C ALA A 129 44.23 -0.77 20.05
N PRO A 130 44.23 -0.19 18.85
CA PRO A 130 44.14 1.26 18.84
C PRO A 130 43.18 1.82 17.78
N SER A 131 42.65 2.98 18.15
CA SER A 131 41.87 3.94 17.37
C SER A 131 42.50 4.31 16.02
N LEU A 132 41.67 4.49 14.98
CA LEU A 132 42.00 5.33 13.83
C LEU A 132 40.71 5.92 13.20
N THR A 133 40.48 7.17 13.56
CA THR A 133 39.88 8.28 12.80
C THR A 133 39.12 7.95 11.51
N ASP A 134 37.84 8.32 11.52
CA ASP A 134 36.95 8.49 10.38
C ASP A 134 37.40 9.72 9.54
N PRO A 135 37.63 9.59 8.23
CA PRO A 135 37.68 10.74 7.35
C PRO A 135 36.66 10.54 6.23
N PHE A 136 35.49 11.16 6.28
CA PHE A 136 34.77 11.64 5.08
C PHE A 136 33.44 12.30 5.50
N LEU A 137 33.53 13.55 5.96
CA LEU A 137 32.44 14.51 5.93
C LEU A 137 32.97 15.78 5.26
N LEU A 138 32.91 15.83 3.94
CA LEU A 138 33.14 17.03 3.12
C LEU A 138 32.66 16.80 1.67
N LYS A 139 31.37 17.03 1.43
CA LYS A 139 30.83 18.06 0.52
C LYS A 139 29.35 17.84 0.24
#